data_AF-A0A382NSN9-F1
#
_entry.id   AF-A0A382NSN9-F1
#
_cell.length_a   1.000
_cell.length_b   1.000
_cell.length_c   1.000
_cell.angle_alpha   90.00
_cell.angle_beta   90.00
_cell.angle_gamma   90.00
#
_symmetry.space_group_name_H-M   'P 1'
#
loop_
_entity.id
_entity.type
_entity.pdbx_description
1 polymer ?
#
loop_
_entity_poly.entity_id
_entity_poly.type
_entity_poly.pdbx_seq_one_letter_code
_entity_poly.pdbx_strand_id
1 'polypeptide(L)'
;EDELSQRYNSYFPGNRIQGLDDLLKLARIDRSEIEPDHPFDEESVRVPEIVSKLESIFPSKSRKKGSLRIMLLDLSTYFTNETGTGEYGVLEPPFGLMALLTYANREFGDRIDGKIYKSRIDFDSLDDLGKLVDEFCPEVIGIRAMTFYKELCQDVATYLRKRGVAVPIIAGGPHPTGSYNDILEDGNVDIAVISEGEITFSRIIETILSRDEDLMDQNVLRGIKGIAFSRLNNRIRQNT
;
A
#
# COMPACT_ATOMS: atom_id res chain seq x y z
N GLU A 1 0.00 21.69 -14.40
CA GLU A 1 -1.33 21.93 -15.01
C GLU A 1 -2.23 20.69 -14.95
N ASP A 2 -1.68 19.48 -15.08
CA ASP A 2 -2.45 18.22 -15.05
C ASP A 2 -3.25 18.02 -13.75
N GLU A 3 -2.65 18.30 -12.58
CA GLU A 3 -3.33 18.20 -11.28
C GLU A 3 -4.52 19.17 -11.17
N LEU A 4 -4.34 20.42 -11.61
CA LEU A 4 -5.41 21.41 -11.67
C LEU A 4 -6.52 20.94 -12.61
N SER A 5 -6.17 20.41 -13.78
CA SER A 5 -7.13 19.90 -14.76
C SER A 5 -7.93 18.71 -14.21
N GLN A 6 -7.29 17.77 -13.51
CA GLN A 6 -7.98 16.69 -12.80
C GLN A 6 -8.95 17.22 -11.74
N ARG A 7 -8.50 18.19 -10.93
CA ARG A 7 -9.34 18.81 -9.90
C ARG A 7 -10.59 19.42 -10.51
N TYR A 8 -10.48 20.18 -11.59
CA TYR A 8 -11.62 20.81 -12.23
C TYR A 8 -12.56 19.82 -12.94
N ASN A 9 -12.01 18.81 -13.62
CA ASN A 9 -12.81 17.77 -14.28
C ASN A 9 -13.71 17.01 -13.31
N SER A 10 -13.27 16.83 -12.06
CA SER A 10 -14.09 16.20 -11.02
C SER A 10 -15.32 17.03 -10.59
N TYR A 11 -15.22 18.37 -10.62
CA TYR A 11 -16.33 19.27 -10.26
C TYR A 11 -17.24 19.59 -11.44
N PHE A 12 -16.73 19.54 -12.67
CA PHE A 12 -17.45 19.89 -13.90
C PHE A 12 -17.51 18.70 -14.87
N PRO A 13 -18.36 17.68 -14.58
CA PRO A 13 -18.48 16.52 -15.45
C PRO A 13 -18.96 16.90 -16.86
N GLY A 14 -18.17 16.59 -17.89
CA GLY A 14 -18.46 16.79 -19.31
C GLY A 14 -17.32 17.45 -20.10
N ASN A 15 -17.40 17.46 -21.43
CA ASN A 15 -16.34 17.97 -22.33
C ASN A 15 -16.25 19.51 -22.40
N ARG A 16 -16.78 20.25 -21.41
CA ARG A 16 -16.85 21.72 -21.45
C ARG A 16 -15.58 22.42 -21.01
N ILE A 17 -14.80 21.78 -20.14
CA ILE A 17 -13.52 22.31 -19.64
C ILE A 17 -12.53 21.16 -19.78
N GLN A 18 -11.60 21.25 -20.73
CA GLN A 18 -10.60 20.19 -20.96
C GLN A 18 -9.21 20.52 -20.39
N GLY A 19 -9.03 21.74 -19.91
CA GLY A 19 -7.77 22.19 -19.32
C GLY A 19 -7.84 23.63 -18.83
N LEU A 20 -6.68 24.15 -18.40
CA LEU A 20 -6.56 25.50 -17.84
C LEU A 20 -7.07 26.58 -18.80
N ASP A 21 -6.81 26.48 -20.10
CA ASP A 21 -7.23 27.49 -21.08
C ASP A 21 -8.76 27.64 -21.18
N ASP A 22 -9.50 26.53 -21.10
CA ASP A 22 -10.97 26.59 -21.13
C ASP A 22 -11.52 27.18 -19.83
N LEU A 23 -10.85 26.91 -18.71
CA LEU A 23 -11.19 27.50 -17.42
C LEU A 23 -10.97 29.03 -17.44
N LEU A 24 -9.83 29.48 -17.95
CA LEU A 24 -9.51 30.91 -18.06
C LEU A 24 -10.51 31.64 -18.96
N LYS A 25 -10.87 31.05 -20.10
CA LYS A 25 -11.93 31.57 -20.99
C LYS A 25 -13.27 31.69 -20.27
N LEU A 26 -13.67 30.67 -19.51
CA LEU A 26 -14.93 30.68 -18.75
C LEU A 26 -14.92 31.74 -17.65
N ALA A 27 -13.80 31.88 -16.95
CA ALA A 27 -13.59 32.86 -15.89
C ALA A 27 -13.37 34.30 -16.42
N ARG A 28 -13.16 34.45 -17.74
CA ARG A 28 -12.79 35.71 -18.40
C ARG A 28 -11.49 36.31 -17.82
N ILE A 29 -10.52 35.45 -17.57
CA ILE A 29 -9.17 35.80 -17.11
C ILE A 29 -8.23 35.63 -18.29
N ASP A 30 -7.46 36.65 -18.62
CA ASP A 30 -6.39 36.54 -19.62
C ASP A 30 -5.21 35.74 -19.04
N ARG A 31 -4.56 34.91 -19.86
CA ARG A 31 -3.47 34.04 -19.38
C ARG A 31 -2.30 34.84 -18.82
N SER A 32 -2.05 36.03 -19.35
CA SER A 32 -1.04 36.97 -18.82
C SER A 32 -1.34 37.49 -17.41
N GLU A 33 -2.59 37.41 -16.94
CA GLU A 33 -2.96 37.84 -15.57
C GLU A 33 -2.52 36.83 -14.49
N ILE A 34 -2.18 35.60 -14.90
CA ILE A 34 -1.79 34.51 -13.98
C ILE A 34 -0.36 34.02 -14.20
N GLU A 35 0.36 34.60 -15.17
CA GLU A 35 1.77 34.30 -15.35
C GLU A 35 2.55 34.80 -14.13
N PRO A 36 3.30 33.93 -13.43
CA PRO A 36 4.08 34.37 -12.28
C PRO A 36 5.17 35.33 -12.74
N ASP A 37 5.40 36.40 -11.98
CA ASP A 37 6.42 37.43 -12.27
C ASP A 37 7.82 36.82 -12.49
N HIS A 38 8.08 35.67 -11.88
CA HIS A 38 9.29 34.88 -12.02
C HIS A 38 8.95 33.39 -11.87
N PRO A 39 9.62 32.49 -12.62
CA PRO A 39 9.50 31.06 -12.39
C PRO A 39 9.97 30.72 -10.98
N PHE A 40 9.25 29.80 -10.32
CA PHE A 40 9.68 29.26 -9.05
C PHE A 40 10.98 28.47 -9.23
N ASP A 41 12.01 28.84 -8.50
CA ASP A 41 13.27 28.09 -8.49
C ASP A 41 13.15 26.88 -7.57
N GLU A 42 12.94 25.69 -8.14
CA GLU A 42 12.83 24.44 -7.37
C GLU A 42 14.10 24.15 -6.55
N GLU A 43 15.28 24.60 -7.01
CA GLU A 43 16.52 24.41 -6.26
C GLU A 43 16.56 25.25 -4.98
N SER A 44 15.77 26.33 -4.89
CA SER A 44 15.68 27.18 -3.69
C SER A 44 15.05 26.48 -2.49
N VAL A 45 14.21 25.47 -2.73
CA VAL A 45 13.55 24.67 -1.68
C VAL A 45 14.09 23.24 -1.58
N ARG A 46 14.94 22.85 -2.52
CA ARG A 46 15.60 21.55 -2.49
C ARG A 46 16.52 21.49 -1.28
N VAL A 47 16.42 20.42 -0.51
CA VAL A 47 17.36 20.13 0.58
C VAL A 47 18.37 19.12 0.05
N PRO A 48 19.61 19.52 -0.29
CA PRO A 48 20.62 18.59 -0.74
C PRO A 48 20.91 17.59 0.38
N GLU A 49 21.13 16.33 -0.02
CA GLU A 49 21.53 15.25 0.90
C GLU A 49 20.56 15.07 2.08
N ILE A 50 19.26 15.32 1.87
CA ILE A 50 18.24 15.20 2.91
C ILE A 50 18.26 13.83 3.60
N VAL A 51 18.51 12.75 2.83
CA VAL A 51 18.61 11.38 3.34
C VAL A 51 19.76 11.27 4.34
N SER A 52 20.97 11.64 3.96
CA SER A 52 22.15 11.57 4.83
C SER A 52 22.02 12.48 6.06
N LYS A 53 21.40 13.66 5.89
CA LYS A 53 21.08 14.56 7.02
C LYS A 53 20.11 13.89 8.00
N LEU A 54 19.05 13.24 7.51
CA LEU A 54 18.10 12.52 8.36
C LEU A 54 18.74 11.33 9.05
N GLU A 55 19.55 10.53 8.35
CA GLU A 55 20.26 9.39 8.95
C GLU A 55 21.23 9.79 10.06
N SER A 56 21.85 10.98 9.96
CA SER A 56 22.75 11.49 11.01
C SER A 56 22.02 11.85 12.31
N ILE A 57 20.75 12.26 12.22
CA ILE A 57 19.91 12.65 13.37
C ILE A 57 19.12 11.43 13.88
N PHE A 58 18.64 10.61 12.95
CA PHE A 58 17.83 9.42 13.19
C PHE A 58 18.57 8.20 12.60
N PRO A 59 19.62 7.70 13.29
CA PRO A 59 20.38 6.57 12.80
C PRO A 59 19.47 5.34 12.65
N SER A 60 19.47 4.79 11.44
CA SER A 60 18.81 3.52 11.14
C SER A 60 19.28 2.43 12.09
N LYS A 61 18.33 1.74 12.75
CA LYS A 61 18.66 0.57 13.58
C LYS A 61 19.22 -0.51 12.65
N SER A 62 20.44 -1.00 12.96
CA SER A 62 21.04 -2.09 12.19
C SER A 62 20.15 -3.32 12.29
N ARG A 63 19.74 -3.86 11.14
CA ARG A 63 18.83 -5.01 11.06
C ARG A 63 19.58 -6.29 11.42
N LYS A 64 18.96 -7.14 12.23
CA LYS A 64 19.56 -8.44 12.59
C LYS A 64 19.45 -9.39 11.40
N LYS A 65 20.53 -10.12 11.09
CA LYS A 65 20.49 -11.19 10.10
C LYS A 65 19.42 -12.22 10.48
N GLY A 66 18.49 -12.49 9.57
CA GLY A 66 17.34 -13.39 9.81
C GLY A 66 16.10 -12.71 10.38
N SER A 67 16.02 -11.38 10.36
CA SER A 67 14.78 -10.65 10.62
C SER A 67 13.68 -11.02 9.63
N LEU A 68 12.44 -11.18 10.11
CA LEU A 68 11.27 -11.47 9.28
C LEU A 68 10.98 -10.28 8.36
N ARG A 69 11.03 -10.50 7.03
CA ARG A 69 10.79 -9.44 6.05
C ARG A 69 9.28 -9.27 5.80
N ILE A 70 8.77 -8.07 6.10
CA ILE A 70 7.35 -7.72 6.01
C ILE A 70 7.19 -6.64 4.92
N MET A 71 6.46 -6.97 3.86
CA MET A 71 6.08 -6.02 2.82
C MET A 71 4.65 -5.55 3.06
N LEU A 72 4.44 -4.26 3.25
CA LEU A 72 3.12 -3.67 3.42
C LEU A 72 2.78 -2.86 2.16
N LEU A 73 1.72 -3.23 1.47
CA LEU A 73 1.26 -2.60 0.24
C LEU A 73 0.10 -1.66 0.54
N ASP A 74 0.29 -0.37 0.23
CA ASP A 74 -0.79 0.60 0.19
C ASP A 74 -1.34 0.67 -1.24
N LEU A 75 -2.56 0.16 -1.42
CA LEU A 75 -3.25 0.13 -2.71
C LEU A 75 -4.37 1.19 -2.77
N SER A 76 -4.20 2.35 -2.13
CA SER A 76 -5.22 3.41 -2.12
C SER A 76 -5.14 4.35 -3.33
N THR A 77 -4.55 3.91 -4.44
CA THR A 77 -4.46 4.68 -5.69
C THR A 77 -4.24 3.71 -6.87
N TYR A 78 -4.99 3.84 -7.97
CA TYR A 78 -4.75 3.05 -9.18
C TYR A 78 -3.45 3.46 -9.90
N PHE A 79 -2.97 2.58 -10.79
CA PHE A 79 -1.85 2.89 -11.67
C PHE A 79 -2.19 4.02 -12.63
N THR A 80 -1.19 4.79 -13.06
CA THR A 80 -1.39 5.96 -13.93
C THR A 80 -2.11 5.62 -15.24
N ASN A 81 -1.90 4.42 -15.78
CA ASN A 81 -2.53 3.93 -17.01
C ASN A 81 -3.97 3.40 -16.82
N GLU A 82 -4.42 3.24 -15.57
CA GLU A 82 -5.76 2.76 -15.22
C GLU A 82 -6.68 3.89 -14.73
N THR A 83 -6.14 5.08 -14.45
CA THR A 83 -6.95 6.22 -14.02
C THR A 83 -7.76 6.81 -15.17
N GLY A 84 -9.09 6.64 -15.13
CA GLY A 84 -10.03 7.37 -16.00
C GLY A 84 -10.16 8.85 -15.63
N THR A 85 -10.78 9.66 -16.50
CA THR A 85 -10.93 11.14 -16.39
C THR A 85 -11.76 11.66 -15.20
N GLY A 86 -11.99 10.85 -14.16
CA GLY A 86 -12.80 11.20 -12.99
C GLY A 86 -12.13 10.91 -11.64
N GLU A 87 -10.92 10.37 -11.62
CA GLU A 87 -10.23 10.07 -10.36
C GLU A 87 -9.51 11.29 -9.82
N TYR A 88 -9.88 11.64 -8.59
CA TYR A 88 -9.25 12.71 -7.83
C TYR A 88 -7.87 12.19 -7.38
N GLY A 89 -6.79 12.57 -8.09
CA GLY A 89 -5.41 12.12 -7.85
C GLY A 89 -4.76 12.61 -6.55
N VAL A 90 -5.51 12.72 -5.46
CA VAL A 90 -4.97 13.12 -4.16
C VAL A 90 -4.17 11.95 -3.60
N LEU A 91 -2.86 12.18 -3.52
CA LEU A 91 -1.92 11.27 -2.89
C LEU A 91 -1.96 11.47 -1.38
N GLU A 92 -2.50 10.48 -0.69
CA GLU A 92 -2.51 10.41 0.76
C GLU A 92 -1.34 9.57 1.27
N PRO A 93 -0.68 9.99 2.36
CA PRO A 93 0.29 9.13 3.04
C PRO A 93 -0.41 7.91 3.65
N PRO A 94 0.26 6.74 3.70
CA PRO A 94 -0.34 5.47 4.14
C PRO A 94 -0.43 5.38 5.68
N PHE A 95 -1.13 6.32 6.33
CA PHE A 95 -1.12 6.48 7.79
C PHE A 95 -1.43 5.19 8.57
N GLY A 96 -2.41 4.40 8.11
CA GLY A 96 -2.76 3.13 8.75
C GLY A 96 -1.59 2.14 8.75
N LEU A 97 -0.86 2.02 7.63
CA LEU A 97 0.31 1.15 7.56
C LEU A 97 1.50 1.73 8.31
N MET A 98 1.65 3.06 8.37
CA MET A 98 2.69 3.70 9.18
C MET A 98 2.46 3.43 10.66
N ALA A 99 1.22 3.54 11.15
CA ALA A 99 0.86 3.20 12.53
C ALA A 99 1.11 1.71 12.82
N LEU A 100 0.65 0.84 11.93
CA LEU A 100 0.84 -0.61 12.00
C LEU A 100 2.32 -1.00 12.11
N LEU A 101 3.15 -0.49 11.20
CA LEU A 101 4.58 -0.77 11.17
C LEU A 101 5.31 -0.15 12.37
N THR A 102 4.91 1.04 12.80
CA THR A 102 5.47 1.68 14.01
C THR A 102 5.19 0.83 15.25
N TYR A 103 3.95 0.35 15.39
CA TYR A 103 3.56 -0.53 16.50
C TYR A 103 4.34 -1.87 16.45
N ALA A 104 4.41 -2.52 15.28
CA ALA A 104 5.19 -3.74 15.12
C ALA A 104 6.68 -3.54 15.42
N ASN A 105 7.28 -2.43 14.96
CA ASN A 105 8.68 -2.08 15.25
C ASN A 105 8.92 -1.85 16.75
N ARG A 106 7.92 -1.31 17.47
CA ARG A 106 7.99 -1.16 18.93
C ARG A 106 8.00 -2.51 19.62
N GLU A 107 7.14 -3.44 19.20
CA GLU A 107 6.98 -4.75 19.85
C GLU A 107 8.12 -5.73 19.51
N PHE A 108 8.59 -5.73 18.25
CA PHE A 108 9.52 -6.75 17.77
C PHE A 108 10.93 -6.23 17.49
N GLY A 109 11.13 -4.91 17.45
CA GLY A 109 12.46 -4.30 17.28
C GLY A 109 13.18 -4.79 16.03
N ASP A 110 14.41 -5.27 16.20
CA ASP A 110 15.30 -5.75 15.13
C ASP A 110 14.95 -7.15 14.59
N ARG A 111 13.92 -7.81 15.15
CA ARG A 111 13.44 -9.13 14.70
C ARG A 111 12.62 -9.06 13.42
N ILE A 112 12.19 -7.86 13.01
CA ILE A 112 11.44 -7.63 11.78
C ILE A 112 12.16 -6.62 10.90
N ASP A 113 11.97 -6.74 9.59
CA ASP A 113 12.35 -5.74 8.59
C ASP A 113 11.11 -5.42 7.78
N GLY A 114 10.43 -4.34 8.15
CA GLY A 114 9.19 -3.93 7.49
C GLY A 114 9.41 -2.76 6.53
N LYS A 115 8.80 -2.83 5.35
CA LYS A 115 8.77 -1.75 4.36
C LYS A 115 7.34 -1.53 3.87
N ILE A 116 7.01 -0.26 3.64
CA ILE A 116 5.73 0.15 3.03
C ILE A 116 6.01 0.53 1.59
N TYR A 117 5.20 0.03 0.66
CA TYR A 117 5.22 0.40 -0.74
C TYR A 117 3.83 0.84 -1.15
N LYS A 118 3.72 2.00 -1.78
CA LYS A 118 2.47 2.60 -2.23
C LYS A 118 2.37 2.57 -3.75
N SER A 119 1.22 2.14 -4.26
CA SER A 119 0.92 2.20 -5.68
C SER A 119 1.00 3.65 -6.20
N ARG A 120 1.41 3.81 -7.47
CA ARG A 120 1.71 5.08 -8.14
C ARG A 120 2.95 5.84 -7.64
N ILE A 121 3.46 5.51 -6.45
CA ILE A 121 4.64 6.16 -5.86
C ILE A 121 5.86 5.26 -5.95
N ASP A 122 5.79 4.07 -5.34
CA ASP A 122 6.89 3.11 -5.30
C ASP A 122 6.82 2.11 -6.46
N PHE A 123 5.61 1.87 -6.99
CA PHE A 123 5.37 1.04 -8.18
C PHE A 123 4.13 1.53 -8.92
N ASP A 124 4.18 1.58 -10.26
CA ASP A 124 3.07 2.05 -11.10
C ASP A 124 2.60 0.98 -12.10
N SER A 125 3.01 -0.28 -11.87
CA SER A 125 2.55 -1.45 -12.59
C SER A 125 2.73 -2.72 -11.77
N LEU A 126 2.04 -3.79 -12.16
CA LEU A 126 2.26 -5.12 -11.56
C LEU A 126 3.69 -5.64 -11.80
N ASP A 127 4.30 -5.32 -12.94
CA ASP A 127 5.68 -5.71 -13.23
C ASP A 127 6.67 -5.06 -12.25
N ASP A 128 6.49 -3.77 -11.96
CA ASP A 128 7.30 -3.05 -10.98
C ASP A 128 7.12 -3.61 -9.56
N LEU A 129 5.87 -3.93 -9.18
CA LEU A 129 5.61 -4.65 -7.93
C LEU A 129 6.35 -6.00 -7.89
N GLY A 130 6.39 -6.71 -9.02
CA GLY A 130 7.15 -7.96 -9.16
C GLY A 130 8.63 -7.79 -8.86
N LYS A 131 9.26 -6.74 -9.40
CA LYS A 131 10.68 -6.42 -9.13
C LYS A 131 10.92 -6.12 -7.65
N LEU A 132 10.03 -5.34 -7.02
CA LEU A 132 10.11 -5.04 -5.58
C LEU A 132 10.00 -6.30 -4.72
N VAL A 133 9.13 -7.24 -5.10
CA VAL A 133 8.99 -8.54 -4.42
C VAL A 133 10.25 -9.37 -4.58
N ASP A 134 10.83 -9.43 -5.77
CA ASP A 134 12.05 -10.20 -6.05
C ASP A 134 13.26 -9.61 -5.30
N GLU A 135 13.38 -8.28 -5.25
CA GLU A 135 14.46 -7.59 -4.54
C GLU A 135 14.32 -7.74 -3.02
N PHE A 136 13.12 -7.53 -2.49
CA PHE A 136 12.89 -7.53 -1.04
C PHE A 136 12.72 -8.94 -0.46
N CYS A 137 12.32 -9.92 -1.27
CA CYS A 137 12.05 -11.30 -0.85
C CYS A 137 11.14 -11.38 0.40
N PRO A 138 9.91 -10.82 0.40
CA PRO A 138 9.07 -10.77 1.61
C PRO A 138 8.72 -12.17 2.13
N GLU A 139 8.62 -12.29 3.45
CA GLU A 139 8.15 -13.48 4.16
C GLU A 139 6.70 -13.34 4.65
N VAL A 140 6.18 -12.10 4.62
CA VAL A 140 4.79 -11.74 4.88
C VAL A 140 4.44 -10.56 3.98
N ILE A 141 3.25 -10.58 3.39
CA ILE A 141 2.70 -9.46 2.64
C ILE A 141 1.42 -8.99 3.33
N GLY A 142 1.39 -7.73 3.77
CA GLY A 142 0.19 -7.03 4.21
C GLY A 142 -0.35 -6.15 3.10
N ILE A 143 -1.65 -6.08 2.91
CA ILE A 143 -2.31 -5.22 1.92
C ILE A 143 -3.33 -4.33 2.64
N ARG A 144 -3.21 -3.01 2.50
CA ARG A 144 -4.28 -2.07 2.87
C ARG A 144 -5.23 -1.96 1.70
N ALA A 145 -6.45 -2.47 1.88
CA ALA A 145 -7.51 -2.43 0.88
C ALA A 145 -8.62 -1.47 1.31
N MET A 146 -8.87 -0.46 0.49
CA MET A 146 -10.04 0.43 0.62
C MET A 146 -11.12 0.02 -0.37
N THR A 147 -12.39 0.28 -0.03
CA THR A 147 -13.54 -0.22 -0.80
C THR A 147 -13.51 0.23 -2.26
N PHE A 148 -13.02 1.44 -2.52
CA PHE A 148 -12.92 1.98 -3.87
C PHE A 148 -11.85 1.29 -4.74
N TYR A 149 -10.79 0.75 -4.12
CA TYR A 149 -9.65 0.12 -4.80
C TYR A 149 -9.64 -1.40 -4.64
N LYS A 150 -10.82 -2.00 -4.44
CA LYS A 150 -10.95 -3.46 -4.23
C LYS A 150 -10.48 -4.27 -5.43
N GLU A 151 -10.70 -3.77 -6.64
CA GLU A 151 -10.32 -4.44 -7.89
C GLU A 151 -8.80 -4.53 -7.99
N LEU A 152 -8.09 -3.41 -7.76
CA LEU A 152 -6.62 -3.40 -7.66
C LEU A 152 -6.10 -4.36 -6.59
N CYS A 153 -6.77 -4.46 -5.43
CA CYS A 153 -6.40 -5.42 -4.39
C CYS A 153 -6.49 -6.88 -4.89
N GLN A 154 -7.58 -7.23 -5.58
CA GLN A 154 -7.77 -8.57 -6.15
C GLN A 154 -6.76 -8.86 -7.26
N ASP A 155 -6.49 -7.89 -8.14
CA ASP A 155 -5.51 -8.01 -9.22
C ASP A 155 -4.09 -8.21 -8.68
N VAL A 156 -3.69 -7.42 -7.68
CA VAL A 156 -2.40 -7.56 -7.01
C VAL A 156 -2.28 -8.93 -6.33
N ALA A 157 -3.28 -9.36 -5.56
CA ALA A 157 -3.25 -10.66 -4.88
C ALA A 157 -3.16 -11.81 -5.89
N THR A 158 -3.97 -11.77 -6.95
CA THR A 158 -3.95 -12.75 -8.05
C THR A 158 -2.60 -12.80 -8.75
N TYR A 159 -2.04 -11.63 -9.07
CA TYR A 159 -0.74 -11.50 -9.73
C TYR A 159 0.38 -12.11 -8.88
N LEU A 160 0.45 -11.78 -7.59
CA LEU A 160 1.42 -12.34 -6.66
C LEU A 160 1.33 -13.86 -6.61
N ARG A 161 0.11 -14.42 -6.54
CA ARG A 161 -0.08 -15.88 -6.56
C ARG A 161 0.35 -16.52 -7.88
N LYS A 162 0.01 -15.94 -9.02
CA LYS A 162 0.42 -16.43 -10.35
C LYS A 162 1.95 -16.46 -10.50
N ARG A 163 2.66 -15.56 -9.81
CA ARG A 163 4.14 -15.55 -9.73
C ARG A 163 4.74 -16.60 -8.81
N GLY A 164 3.92 -17.38 -8.09
CA GLY A 164 4.41 -18.37 -7.14
C GLY A 164 4.69 -17.82 -5.74
N VAL A 165 4.24 -16.61 -5.42
CA VAL A 165 4.34 -16.08 -4.06
C VAL A 165 3.48 -16.94 -3.12
N ALA A 166 4.13 -17.71 -2.25
CA ALA A 166 3.49 -18.64 -1.32
C ALA A 166 3.48 -18.16 0.14
N VAL A 167 4.05 -16.99 0.41
CA VAL A 167 4.06 -16.39 1.76
C VAL A 167 2.66 -15.89 2.14
N PRO A 168 2.36 -15.70 3.44
CA PRO A 168 1.04 -15.27 3.87
C PRO A 168 0.71 -13.88 3.30
N ILE A 169 -0.47 -13.75 2.69
CA ILE A 169 -1.05 -12.49 2.25
C ILE A 169 -2.19 -12.11 3.19
N ILE A 170 -2.03 -10.98 3.87
CA ILE A 170 -2.93 -10.49 4.91
C ILE A 170 -3.56 -9.18 4.41
N ALA A 171 -4.88 -9.14 4.22
CA ALA A 171 -5.59 -7.92 3.87
C ALA A 171 -6.15 -7.23 5.11
N GLY A 172 -6.04 -5.90 5.18
CA GLY A 172 -6.61 -5.06 6.23
C GLY A 172 -7.18 -3.76 5.66
N GLY A 173 -7.86 -2.98 6.49
CA GLY A 173 -8.46 -1.70 6.11
C GLY A 173 -9.99 -1.74 5.96
N PRO A 174 -10.59 -0.66 5.44
CA PRO A 174 -12.04 -0.52 5.39
C PRO A 174 -12.76 -1.60 4.59
N HIS A 175 -12.18 -2.07 3.48
CA HIS A 175 -12.85 -3.05 2.63
C HIS A 175 -12.94 -4.44 3.28
N PRO A 176 -11.84 -5.05 3.79
CA PRO A 176 -11.94 -6.31 4.52
C PRO A 176 -12.88 -6.22 5.73
N THR A 177 -12.91 -5.08 6.43
CA THR A 177 -13.79 -4.89 7.58
C THR A 177 -15.27 -4.97 7.19
N GLY A 178 -15.66 -4.37 6.06
CA GLY A 178 -17.05 -4.38 5.58
C GLY A 178 -17.44 -5.59 4.74
N SER A 179 -16.48 -6.22 4.05
CA SER A 179 -16.72 -7.18 2.96
C SER A 179 -15.59 -8.22 2.84
N TYR A 180 -15.18 -8.84 3.94
CA TYR A 180 -14.10 -9.85 3.92
C TYR A 180 -14.38 -11.06 3.02
N ASN A 181 -15.63 -11.42 2.77
CA ASN A 181 -15.96 -12.54 1.88
C ASN A 181 -15.42 -12.29 0.47
N ASP A 182 -15.62 -11.09 -0.08
CA ASP A 182 -15.19 -10.69 -1.42
C ASP A 182 -13.67 -10.78 -1.60
N ILE A 183 -12.92 -10.59 -0.51
CA ILE A 183 -11.45 -10.64 -0.52
C ILE A 183 -10.93 -12.07 -0.37
N LEU A 184 -11.64 -12.91 0.38
CA LEU A 184 -11.23 -14.28 0.69
C LEU A 184 -11.78 -15.32 -0.30
N GLU A 185 -12.74 -14.93 -1.15
CA GLU A 185 -13.49 -15.82 -2.05
C GLU A 185 -12.58 -16.56 -3.03
N ASP A 186 -11.60 -15.88 -3.61
CA ASP A 186 -10.70 -16.44 -4.63
C ASP A 186 -9.51 -17.24 -4.06
N GLY A 187 -9.33 -17.22 -2.74
CA GLY A 187 -8.23 -17.89 -2.05
C GLY A 187 -6.83 -17.31 -2.34
N ASN A 188 -6.74 -16.11 -2.92
CA ASN A 188 -5.46 -15.43 -3.15
C ASN A 188 -4.98 -14.70 -1.89
N VAL A 189 -5.90 -14.18 -1.07
CA VAL A 189 -5.64 -13.64 0.27
C VAL A 189 -5.90 -14.73 1.32
N ASP A 190 -5.00 -14.86 2.30
CA ASP A 190 -5.10 -15.91 3.34
C ASP A 190 -5.89 -15.44 4.56
N ILE A 191 -5.66 -14.20 4.98
CA ILE A 191 -6.21 -13.64 6.21
C ILE A 191 -6.76 -12.24 5.91
N ALA A 192 -7.98 -11.96 6.36
CA ALA A 192 -8.55 -10.62 6.43
C ALA A 192 -8.56 -10.15 7.89
N VAL A 193 -7.91 -9.04 8.19
CA VAL A 193 -7.96 -8.38 9.50
C VAL A 193 -9.17 -7.44 9.52
N ILE A 194 -10.00 -7.59 10.55
CA ILE A 194 -11.27 -6.89 10.71
C ILE A 194 -11.12 -5.79 11.77
N SER A 195 -11.58 -4.58 11.45
CA SER A 195 -11.45 -3.39 12.30
C SER A 195 -9.97 -2.96 12.45
N GLU A 196 -9.59 -2.44 13.62
CA GLU A 196 -8.22 -2.01 13.90
C GLU A 196 -7.24 -3.19 13.92
N GLY A 197 -6.06 -2.96 13.34
CA GLY A 197 -5.16 -4.03 12.94
C GLY A 197 -3.90 -4.17 13.76
N GLU A 198 -3.50 -3.18 14.56
CA GLU A 198 -2.17 -3.13 15.18
C GLU A 198 -1.89 -4.31 16.10
N ILE A 199 -2.83 -4.60 16.99
CA ILE A 199 -2.73 -5.70 17.95
C ILE A 199 -2.86 -7.04 17.22
N THR A 200 -3.84 -7.16 16.32
CA THR A 200 -4.13 -8.39 15.57
C THR A 200 -2.97 -8.77 14.66
N PHE A 201 -2.44 -7.82 13.91
CA PHE A 201 -1.27 -8.00 13.05
C PHE A 201 -0.05 -8.39 13.88
N SER A 202 0.19 -7.73 15.03
CA SER A 202 1.29 -8.12 15.91
C SER A 202 1.14 -9.55 16.43
N ARG A 203 -0.08 -10.00 16.73
CA ARG A 203 -0.33 -11.39 17.11
C ARG A 203 -0.01 -12.37 15.97
N ILE A 204 -0.34 -12.01 14.73
CA ILE A 204 0.03 -12.80 13.54
C ILE A 204 1.56 -12.85 13.40
N ILE A 205 2.25 -11.71 13.48
CA ILE A 205 3.71 -11.63 13.37
C ILE A 205 4.39 -12.41 14.51
N GLU A 206 3.89 -12.31 15.74
CA GLU A 206 4.37 -13.08 16.89
C GLU A 206 4.29 -14.59 16.63
N THR A 207 3.19 -15.06 16.06
CA THR A 207 2.96 -16.47 15.69
C THR A 207 3.97 -16.93 14.63
N ILE A 208 4.26 -16.11 13.62
CA ILE A 208 5.27 -16.43 12.59
C ILE A 208 6.68 -16.46 13.20
N LEU A 209 6.97 -15.53 14.11
CA LEU A 209 8.28 -15.39 14.73
C LEU A 209 8.59 -16.48 15.76
N SER A 210 7.58 -17.06 16.44
CA SER A 210 7.81 -18.15 17.40
C SER A 210 8.30 -19.43 16.72
N ARG A 211 7.83 -19.69 15.49
CA ARG A 211 8.09 -20.91 14.71
C ARG A 211 7.61 -22.21 15.37
N ASP A 212 6.86 -22.10 16.47
CA ASP A 212 6.33 -23.24 17.21
C ASP A 212 5.07 -23.81 16.56
N GLU A 213 4.35 -22.95 15.82
CA GLU A 213 3.06 -23.27 15.20
C GLU A 213 3.07 -22.82 13.73
N ASP A 214 2.36 -23.57 12.87
CA ASP A 214 2.09 -23.12 11.51
C ASP A 214 0.95 -22.10 11.55
N LEU A 215 1.23 -20.85 11.14
CA LEU A 215 0.21 -19.81 11.06
C LEU A 215 -1.00 -20.25 10.21
N MET A 216 -0.80 -21.09 9.19
CA MET A 216 -1.87 -21.57 8.32
C MET A 216 -2.67 -22.74 8.92
N ASP A 217 -2.31 -23.25 10.10
CA ASP A 217 -3.13 -24.22 10.83
C ASP A 217 -4.45 -23.56 11.28
N GLN A 218 -5.58 -24.23 11.00
CA GLN A 218 -6.89 -23.67 11.31
C GLN A 218 -7.14 -23.47 12.81
N ASN A 219 -6.53 -24.26 13.69
CA ASN A 219 -6.65 -24.09 15.14
C ASN A 219 -5.92 -22.84 15.61
N VAL A 220 -4.74 -22.58 15.03
CA VAL A 220 -3.94 -21.38 15.28
C VAL A 220 -4.73 -20.15 14.84
N LEU A 221 -5.24 -20.14 13.60
CA LEU A 221 -6.05 -19.04 13.07
C LEU A 221 -7.33 -18.80 13.89
N ARG A 222 -8.02 -19.85 14.36
CA ARG A 222 -9.19 -19.71 15.25
C ARG A 222 -8.85 -19.05 16.59
N GLY A 223 -7.61 -19.19 17.06
CA GLY A 223 -7.12 -18.57 18.29
C GLY A 223 -6.85 -17.07 18.14
N ILE A 224 -6.70 -16.55 16.92
CA ILE A 224 -6.44 -15.14 16.65
C ILE A 224 -7.78 -14.40 16.55
N LYS A 225 -8.01 -13.45 17.46
CA LYS A 225 -9.21 -12.60 17.42
C LYS A 225 -9.06 -11.51 16.35
N GLY A 226 -10.17 -11.09 15.77
CA GLY A 226 -10.18 -9.97 14.81
C GLY A 226 -9.75 -10.34 13.40
N ILE A 227 -9.77 -11.63 13.03
CA ILE A 227 -9.51 -12.08 11.67
C ILE A 227 -10.67 -12.88 11.07
N ALA A 228 -10.75 -12.87 9.75
CA ALA A 228 -11.46 -13.84 8.93
C ALA A 228 -10.45 -14.56 8.02
N PHE A 229 -10.70 -15.81 7.67
CA PHE A 229 -9.82 -16.60 6.80
C PHE A 229 -10.63 -17.67 6.05
N SER A 230 -10.15 -18.07 4.87
CA SER A 230 -10.78 -19.12 4.07
C SER A 230 -10.27 -20.51 4.45
N ARG A 231 -11.18 -21.49 4.55
CA ARG A 231 -10.81 -22.90 4.79
C ARG A 231 -10.16 -23.58 3.59
N LEU A 232 -10.23 -22.96 2.40
CA LEU A 232 -9.71 -23.52 1.16
C LEU A 232 -8.19 -23.37 1.02
N ASN A 233 -7.55 -22.49 1.80
CA ASN A 233 -6.13 -22.15 1.70
C ASN A 233 -5.19 -23.09 2.50
N ASN A 234 -5.45 -24.40 2.50
CA ASN A 234 -4.47 -25.38 3.00
C ASN A 234 -3.33 -25.54 1.97
N ARG A 235 -2.52 -24.50 1.78
CA ARG A 235 -1.34 -24.55 0.92
C ARG A 235 -0.20 -25.22 1.67
N ILE A 236 0.07 -26.48 1.34
CA ILE A 236 1.19 -27.25 1.87
C ILE A 236 2.49 -26.55 1.45
N ARG A 237 3.24 -25.98 2.41
CA ARG A 237 4.60 -25.49 2.17
C ARG A 237 5.50 -26.71 1.92
N GLN A 238 5.94 -26.93 0.69
CA GLN A 238 7.05 -27.85 0.45
C GLN A 238 8.34 -27.20 0.93
N ASN A 239 8.94 -27.76 1.98
CA ASN A 239 10.29 -27.40 2.40
C ASN A 239 11.26 -27.71 1.25
N THR A 240 11.94 -26.68 0.73
CA THR A 240 13.14 -26.84 -0.11
C THR A 240 14.35 -26.40 0.70
#